data_AF-A0A830HD09-F1
#
_entry.id   AF-A0A830HD09-F1
#
_cell.length_a   1.000
_cell.length_b   1.000
_cell.length_c   1.000
_cell.angle_alpha   90.00
_cell.angle_beta   90.00
_cell.angle_gamma   90.00
#
_symmetry.space_group_name_H-M   'P 1'
#
loop_
_entity.id
_entity.type
_entity.pdbx_description
1 polymer ?
#
loop_
_entity_poly.entity_id
_entity_poly.type
_entity_poly.pdbx_seq_one_letter_code
_entity_poly.pdbx_strand_id
1 'polypeptide(L)'
;MADRPRSAVRPRSARYGARPLAASETAREPPPPADGDDCWWLFYTAYRLTTTDIALAGFTNAALLDASRWRGSNEQSAAEVAAAELAYTFGFPAHMKFPAVDDMHQDALVSALRQSFTNRGGDLLIIFQNTVVLDDTTATRVDPTSGMEEGLNVIARCVDAINRAYASAEQAGDANLAGVSVVLEGFGRSGLPNLQGAWSHAQRVSFDVQPFTDALPT
;
A
#
# COMPACT_ATOMS: atom_id res chain seq x y z
N MET A 1 28.51 -2.34 -23.39
CA MET A 1 28.50 -2.92 -22.03
C MET A 1 27.12 -2.63 -21.47
N ALA A 2 26.27 -3.64 -21.34
CA ALA A 2 24.91 -3.47 -20.84
C ALA A 2 24.96 -3.32 -19.31
N ASP A 3 24.40 -2.24 -18.80
CA ASP A 3 24.15 -2.06 -17.38
C ASP A 3 23.35 -3.26 -16.86
N ARG A 4 23.84 -3.87 -15.78
CA ARG A 4 23.11 -4.93 -15.09
C ARG A 4 21.86 -4.31 -14.48
N PRO A 5 20.65 -4.88 -14.68
CA PRO A 5 19.47 -4.44 -13.96
C PRO A 5 19.75 -4.58 -12.46
N ARG A 6 19.57 -3.48 -11.72
CA ARG A 6 19.73 -3.44 -10.28
C ARG A 6 18.73 -4.42 -9.68
N SER A 7 19.23 -5.44 -8.99
CA SER A 7 18.39 -6.38 -8.24
C SER A 7 17.48 -5.59 -7.31
N ALA A 8 16.18 -5.86 -7.37
CA ALA A 8 15.17 -5.20 -6.56
C ALA A 8 15.58 -5.21 -5.08
N VAL A 9 15.89 -4.03 -4.59
CA VAL A 9 16.19 -3.82 -3.18
C VAL A 9 14.85 -3.93 -2.46
N ARG A 10 14.59 -5.04 -1.74
CA ARG A 10 13.47 -5.10 -0.77
C ARG A 10 13.43 -3.78 -0.01
N PRO A 11 12.30 -3.05 0.09
CA PRO A 11 12.26 -1.83 0.88
C PRO A 11 12.77 -2.13 2.28
N ARG A 12 13.47 -1.19 2.93
CA ARG A 12 14.06 -1.42 4.27
C ARG A 12 13.05 -1.98 5.26
N SER A 13 11.79 -1.61 5.13
CA SER A 13 10.65 -2.16 5.85
C SER A 13 10.62 -3.70 5.80
N ALA A 14 10.87 -4.30 4.63
CA ALA A 14 10.83 -5.74 4.35
C ALA A 14 12.18 -6.48 4.52
N ARG A 15 13.21 -5.80 5.04
CA ARG A 15 14.56 -6.36 5.23
C ARG A 15 14.85 -6.79 6.65
N TYR A 16 14.09 -6.31 7.62
CA TYR A 16 14.30 -6.62 9.03
C TYR A 16 13.46 -7.83 9.48
N GLY A 17 13.68 -8.97 8.80
CA GLY A 17 13.23 -10.29 9.24
C GLY A 17 14.35 -11.03 9.98
N ALA A 18 14.20 -11.17 11.30
CA ALA A 18 14.85 -12.13 12.19
C ALA A 18 16.39 -12.25 12.13
N ARG A 19 17.09 -11.51 13.01
CA ARG A 19 18.35 -12.02 13.56
C ARG A 19 17.98 -13.15 14.54
N PRO A 20 18.46 -14.39 14.37
CA PRO A 20 18.36 -15.38 15.43
C PRO A 20 19.10 -14.81 16.64
N LEU A 21 18.49 -14.89 17.83
CA LEU A 21 19.18 -14.68 19.10
C LEU A 21 20.29 -15.73 19.23
N ALA A 22 21.45 -15.44 18.64
CA ALA A 22 22.71 -16.10 18.94
C ALA A 22 23.63 -15.04 19.57
N ALA A 23 24.23 -15.45 20.68
CA ALA A 23 24.90 -14.64 21.68
C ALA A 23 25.92 -13.62 21.12
N SER A 24 26.00 -12.49 21.84
CA SER A 24 27.04 -11.47 21.88
C SER A 24 28.26 -11.64 20.97
N GLU A 25 28.39 -10.75 19.99
CA GLU A 25 29.66 -10.12 19.64
C GLU A 25 29.37 -8.75 18.99
N THR A 26 29.82 -7.71 19.70
CA THR A 26 29.92 -6.29 19.30
C THR A 26 28.88 -5.77 18.31
N ALA A 27 27.86 -5.10 18.86
CA ALA A 27 26.96 -4.23 18.11
C ALA A 27 27.77 -3.14 17.39
N ARG A 28 28.16 -3.40 16.13
CA ARG A 28 28.53 -2.34 15.21
C ARG A 28 27.27 -1.57 14.89
N GLU A 29 27.29 -0.29 15.22
CA GLU A 29 26.31 0.69 14.79
C GLU A 29 26.15 0.57 13.27
N PRO A 30 24.93 0.38 12.74
CA PRO A 30 24.72 0.26 11.31
C PRO A 30 25.15 1.57 10.64
N PRO A 31 25.84 1.53 9.48
CA PRO A 31 26.23 2.74 8.78
C PRO A 31 24.99 3.59 8.47
N PRO A 32 25.10 4.93 8.53
CA PRO A 32 24.00 5.79 8.15
C PRO A 32 23.57 5.48 6.70
N PRO A 33 22.27 5.55 6.38
CA PRO A 33 21.79 5.34 5.02
C PRO A 33 22.56 6.24 4.05
N ALA A 34 22.97 5.67 2.92
CA ALA A 34 23.45 6.48 1.81
C ALA A 34 22.31 7.39 1.35
N ASP A 35 22.56 8.69 1.26
CA ASP A 35 21.63 9.64 0.65
C ASP A 35 21.28 9.15 -0.77
N GLY A 36 20.02 8.75 -0.97
CA GLY A 36 19.50 8.32 -2.29
C GLY A 36 18.85 6.94 -2.37
N ASP A 37 18.72 6.17 -1.28
CA ASP A 37 17.93 4.93 -1.28
C ASP A 37 16.43 5.25 -1.12
N ASP A 38 15.80 5.70 -2.21
CA ASP A 38 14.33 5.75 -2.35
C ASP A 38 13.79 4.31 -2.22
N CYS A 39 13.41 3.92 -1.01
CA CYS A 39 12.79 2.63 -0.77
C CYS A 39 11.37 2.65 -1.35
N TRP A 40 11.25 2.27 -2.61
CA TRP A 40 9.97 2.07 -3.29
C TRP A 40 9.13 1.07 -2.50
N TRP A 41 7.92 1.48 -2.10
CA TRP A 41 6.98 0.66 -1.32
C TRP A 41 5.59 0.59 -1.96
N LEU A 42 5.35 1.40 -3.00
CA LEU A 42 4.10 1.45 -3.75
C LEU A 42 4.34 1.07 -5.22
N PHE A 43 3.62 0.06 -5.69
CA PHE A 43 3.82 -0.54 -7.00
C PHE A 43 2.51 -0.66 -7.78
N TYR A 44 2.61 -0.82 -9.10
CA TYR A 44 1.47 -1.16 -9.96
C TYR A 44 1.75 -2.40 -10.81
N THR A 45 0.68 -3.08 -11.21
CA THR A 45 0.73 -4.15 -12.22
C THR A 45 -0.53 -4.15 -13.07
N ALA A 46 -0.35 -4.44 -14.37
CA ALA A 46 -1.45 -4.57 -15.31
C ALA A 46 -2.20 -5.90 -15.16
N TYR A 47 -1.60 -6.89 -14.51
CA TYR A 47 -2.16 -8.23 -14.32
C TYR A 47 -2.42 -8.52 -12.85
N ARG A 48 -3.33 -9.46 -12.57
CA ARG A 48 -3.59 -9.94 -11.21
C ARG A 48 -2.42 -10.81 -10.75
N LEU A 49 -1.87 -10.51 -9.59
CA LEU A 49 -0.79 -11.28 -9.00
C LEU A 49 -1.29 -12.67 -8.63
N THR A 50 -0.52 -13.68 -9.03
CA THR A 50 -0.75 -15.05 -8.62
C THR A 50 -0.10 -15.32 -7.27
N THR A 51 -0.51 -16.40 -6.60
CA THR A 51 0.17 -16.87 -5.38
C THR A 51 1.66 -17.14 -5.62
N THR A 52 2.02 -17.55 -6.84
CA THR A 52 3.41 -17.76 -7.24
C THR A 52 4.17 -16.43 -7.29
N ASP A 53 3.59 -15.38 -7.87
CA ASP A 53 4.23 -14.06 -7.94
C ASP A 53 4.50 -13.50 -6.53
N ILE A 54 3.52 -13.62 -5.62
CA ILE A 54 3.64 -13.18 -4.23
C ILE A 54 4.74 -13.97 -3.50
N ALA A 55 4.77 -15.29 -3.68
CA ALA A 55 5.78 -16.15 -3.08
C ALA A 55 7.19 -15.87 -3.62
N LEU A 56 7.34 -15.63 -4.93
CA LEU A 56 8.62 -15.28 -5.57
C LEU A 56 9.12 -13.91 -5.12
N ALA A 57 8.23 -12.95 -4.91
CA ALA A 57 8.55 -11.66 -4.29
C ALA A 57 8.97 -11.80 -2.81
N GLY A 58 8.70 -12.95 -2.19
CA GLY A 58 9.15 -13.29 -0.84
C GLY A 58 8.24 -12.77 0.27
N PHE A 59 7.00 -12.40 -0.04
CA PHE A 59 5.99 -12.05 0.96
C PHE A 59 5.34 -13.30 1.51
N THR A 60 5.25 -13.39 2.85
CA THR A 60 4.60 -14.49 3.55
C THR A 60 3.17 -14.15 3.96
N ASN A 61 2.83 -12.85 4.00
CA ASN A 61 1.49 -12.36 4.30
C ASN A 61 0.99 -11.44 3.19
N ALA A 62 -0.27 -11.58 2.80
CA ALA A 62 -0.94 -10.69 1.86
C ALA A 62 -2.34 -10.30 2.35
N ALA A 63 -2.71 -9.03 2.15
CA ALA A 63 -4.04 -8.49 2.36
C ALA A 63 -4.61 -8.06 1.01
N LEU A 64 -5.81 -8.54 0.69
CA LEU A 64 -6.50 -8.23 -0.57
C LEU A 64 -7.64 -7.25 -0.29
N LEU A 65 -7.71 -6.19 -1.10
CA LEU A 65 -8.74 -5.16 -1.06
C LEU A 65 -9.34 -5.03 -2.46
N ASP A 66 -10.63 -5.29 -2.64
CA ASP A 66 -11.30 -5.21 -3.93
C ASP A 66 -11.75 -3.79 -4.24
N ALA A 67 -10.83 -2.99 -4.77
CA ALA A 67 -11.06 -1.59 -5.11
C ALA A 67 -12.19 -1.39 -6.14
N SER A 68 -12.59 -2.42 -6.89
CA SER A 68 -13.75 -2.31 -7.79
C SER A 68 -15.06 -2.07 -7.04
N ARG A 69 -15.15 -2.53 -5.78
CA ARG A 69 -16.33 -2.36 -4.92
C ARG A 69 -16.44 -0.94 -4.38
N TRP A 70 -15.36 -0.16 -4.43
CA TRP A 70 -15.31 1.20 -3.90
C TRP A 70 -15.77 2.23 -4.92
N ARG A 71 -16.37 1.82 -6.03
CA ARG A 71 -16.90 2.74 -7.05
C ARG A 71 -18.23 3.38 -6.66
N GLY A 72 -18.64 3.24 -5.39
CA GLY A 72 -19.90 3.71 -4.86
C GLY A 72 -21.12 2.94 -5.40
N SER A 73 -22.20 2.96 -4.63
CA SER A 73 -23.53 2.60 -5.10
C SER A 73 -24.50 3.69 -4.65
N ASN A 74 -25.71 3.74 -5.21
CA ASN A 74 -26.71 4.75 -4.80
C ASN A 74 -27.06 4.69 -3.30
N GLU A 75 -26.69 3.61 -2.59
CA GLU A 75 -27.03 3.37 -1.19
C GLU A 75 -25.85 3.58 -0.22
N GLN A 76 -24.60 3.52 -0.71
CA GLN A 76 -23.38 3.64 0.11
C GLN A 76 -22.26 4.33 -0.68
N SER A 77 -21.59 5.28 -0.03
CA SER A 77 -20.44 5.99 -0.61
C SER A 77 -19.22 5.08 -0.74
N ALA A 78 -18.30 5.43 -1.64
CA ALA A 78 -17.03 4.72 -1.82
C ALA A 78 -16.25 4.58 -0.50
N ALA A 79 -16.23 5.67 0.27
CA ALA A 79 -15.50 5.78 1.52
C ALA A 79 -16.04 4.86 2.63
N GLU A 80 -17.35 4.64 2.69
CA GLU A 80 -17.99 3.73 3.64
C GLU A 80 -17.71 2.26 3.29
N VAL A 81 -17.82 1.92 2.00
CA VAL A 81 -17.51 0.56 1.53
C VAL A 81 -16.05 0.22 1.81
N ALA A 82 -15.13 1.14 1.51
CA ALA A 82 -13.72 0.98 1.81
C ALA A 82 -13.45 0.85 3.31
N ALA A 83 -14.11 1.65 4.16
CA ALA A 83 -13.93 1.55 5.60
C ALA A 83 -14.37 0.18 6.15
N ALA A 84 -15.51 -0.34 5.69
CA ALA A 84 -15.99 -1.67 6.07
C ALA A 84 -15.03 -2.79 5.62
N GLU A 85 -14.49 -2.69 4.40
CA GLU A 85 -13.54 -3.67 3.88
C GLU A 85 -12.20 -3.63 4.61
N LEU A 86 -11.66 -2.44 4.89
CA LEU A 86 -10.44 -2.29 5.69
C LEU A 86 -10.63 -2.89 7.09
N ALA A 87 -11.76 -2.60 7.75
CA ALA A 87 -12.05 -3.16 9.06
C ALA A 87 -12.11 -4.68 9.06
N TYR A 88 -12.73 -5.27 8.03
CA TYR A 88 -12.78 -6.71 7.86
C TYR A 88 -11.40 -7.32 7.56
N THR A 89 -10.68 -6.79 6.57
CA THR A 89 -9.42 -7.35 6.07
C THR A 89 -8.29 -7.24 7.09
N PHE A 90 -8.22 -6.13 7.83
CA PHE A 90 -7.19 -5.93 8.85
C PHE A 90 -7.62 -6.37 10.25
N GLY A 91 -8.90 -6.73 10.45
CA GLY A 91 -9.42 -7.22 11.72
C GLY A 91 -9.42 -6.15 12.81
N PHE A 92 -9.83 -4.92 12.47
CA PHE A 92 -9.76 -3.81 13.42
C PHE A 92 -10.65 -4.05 14.65
N PRO A 93 -10.22 -3.61 15.85
CA PRO A 93 -11.01 -3.77 17.06
C PRO A 93 -12.36 -3.04 16.99
N ALA A 94 -13.42 -3.64 17.51
CA ALA A 94 -14.79 -3.08 17.49
C ALA A 94 -14.94 -1.69 18.16
N HIS A 95 -13.97 -1.28 18.98
CA HIS A 95 -13.95 0.04 19.62
C HIS A 95 -13.28 1.13 18.76
N MET A 96 -12.50 0.75 17.74
CA MET A 96 -11.98 1.68 16.73
C MET A 96 -13.05 1.88 15.66
N LYS A 97 -13.89 2.91 15.84
CA LYS A 97 -14.94 3.25 14.90
C LYS A 97 -14.48 4.35 13.95
N PHE A 98 -14.32 4.02 12.68
CA PHE A 98 -14.23 4.97 11.58
C PHE A 98 -15.21 4.52 10.48
N PRO A 99 -16.42 5.11 10.41
CA PRO A 99 -17.46 4.66 9.49
C PRO A 99 -17.13 4.91 8.01
N ALA A 100 -16.18 5.81 7.71
CA ALA A 100 -15.78 6.16 6.36
C ALA A 100 -14.29 6.51 6.28
N VAL A 101 -13.69 6.37 5.09
CA VAL A 101 -12.34 6.86 4.76
C VAL A 101 -12.41 8.35 4.37
N ASP A 102 -12.52 9.19 5.39
CA ASP A 102 -12.63 10.65 5.28
C ASP A 102 -11.75 11.36 6.33
N ASP A 103 -11.80 12.69 6.33
CA ASP A 103 -10.92 13.49 7.22
C ASP A 103 -11.36 13.41 8.67
N MET A 104 -12.66 13.26 8.91
CA MET A 104 -13.20 13.16 10.27
C MET A 104 -12.63 11.94 10.99
N HIS A 105 -12.31 10.88 10.25
CA HIS A 105 -11.83 9.63 10.83
C HIS A 105 -10.40 9.27 10.42
N GLN A 106 -9.67 10.19 9.79
CA GLN A 106 -8.33 9.95 9.27
C GLN A 106 -7.35 9.45 10.35
N ASP A 107 -7.28 10.11 11.50
CA ASP A 107 -6.36 9.71 12.58
C ASP A 107 -6.77 8.38 13.24
N ALA A 108 -8.07 8.10 13.31
CA ALA A 108 -8.57 6.82 13.80
C ALA A 108 -8.18 5.68 12.85
N LEU A 109 -8.29 5.88 11.54
CA LEU A 109 -7.83 4.94 10.52
C LEU A 109 -6.31 4.71 10.60
N VAL A 110 -5.51 5.78 10.72
CA VAL A 110 -4.05 5.68 10.88
C VAL A 110 -3.69 4.87 12.14
N SER A 111 -4.37 5.12 13.26
CA SER A 111 -4.16 4.39 14.50
C SER A 111 -4.49 2.90 14.37
N ALA A 112 -5.59 2.56 13.71
CA ALA A 112 -6.02 1.18 13.47
C ALA A 112 -5.06 0.41 12.55
N LEU A 113 -4.61 1.06 11.46
CA LEU A 113 -3.62 0.50 10.54
C LEU A 113 -2.28 0.25 11.22
N ARG A 114 -1.82 1.18 12.06
CA ARG A 114 -0.56 1.05 12.79
C ARG A 114 -0.50 -0.25 13.59
N GLN A 115 -1.58 -0.56 14.32
CA GLN A 115 -1.66 -1.82 15.08
C GLN A 115 -1.53 -3.05 14.18
N SER A 116 -2.04 -2.98 12.95
CA SER A 116 -1.98 -4.06 11.97
C SER A 116 -0.59 -4.31 11.40
N PHE A 117 0.38 -3.41 11.60
CA PHE A 117 1.76 -3.59 11.13
C PHE A 117 2.71 -4.07 12.22
N THR A 118 2.28 -4.05 13.48
CA THR A 118 3.09 -4.50 14.62
C THR A 118 2.84 -5.97 14.95
N ASN A 119 3.82 -6.65 15.54
CA ASN A 119 3.69 -8.01 16.08
C ASN A 119 3.27 -9.10 15.07
N ARG A 120 3.36 -8.86 13.75
CA ARG A 120 2.95 -9.82 12.72
C ARG A 120 4.04 -10.81 12.31
N GLY A 121 5.31 -10.51 12.59
CA GLY A 121 6.44 -11.37 12.22
C GLY A 121 6.58 -11.56 10.71
N GLY A 122 7.34 -10.65 10.05
CA GLY A 122 7.64 -10.73 8.61
C GLY A 122 7.00 -9.61 7.79
N ASP A 123 6.94 -9.82 6.48
CA ASP A 123 6.52 -8.79 5.51
C ASP A 123 5.03 -8.93 5.15
N LEU A 124 4.37 -7.80 4.90
CA LEU A 124 2.96 -7.66 4.52
C LEU A 124 2.84 -6.99 3.15
N LEU A 125 2.25 -7.71 2.21
CA LEU A 125 1.84 -7.17 0.92
C LEU A 125 0.37 -6.75 0.97
N ILE A 126 0.05 -5.50 0.66
CA ILE A 126 -1.33 -5.00 0.54
C ILE A 126 -1.64 -4.83 -0.93
N ILE A 127 -2.69 -5.49 -1.42
CA ILE A 127 -3.02 -5.53 -2.84
C ILE A 127 -4.39 -4.91 -3.06
N PHE A 128 -4.43 -3.77 -3.75
CA PHE A 128 -5.65 -3.16 -4.25
C PHE A 128 -5.99 -3.80 -5.59
N GLN A 129 -6.97 -4.70 -5.58
CA GLN A 129 -7.40 -5.47 -6.74
C GLN A 129 -8.37 -4.67 -7.60
N ASN A 130 -8.31 -4.90 -8.92
CA ASN A 130 -9.27 -4.35 -9.88
C ASN A 130 -9.36 -2.81 -9.86
N THR A 131 -8.23 -2.14 -9.65
CA THR A 131 -8.03 -0.68 -9.62
C THR A 131 -8.19 -0.05 -11.02
N VAL A 132 -8.73 -0.80 -12.01
CA VAL A 132 -8.76 -0.50 -13.44
C VAL A 132 -9.02 0.97 -13.74
N VAL A 133 -7.98 1.62 -14.29
CA VAL A 133 -8.07 2.92 -14.96
C VAL A 133 -8.39 2.65 -16.43
N LEU A 134 -9.58 3.01 -16.88
CA LEU A 134 -9.95 2.90 -18.29
C LEU A 134 -9.00 3.79 -19.11
N ASP A 135 -8.29 3.17 -20.05
CA ASP A 135 -7.41 3.83 -21.00
C ASP A 135 -8.26 4.71 -21.94
N ASP A 136 -7.83 5.96 -22.16
CA ASP A 136 -8.50 6.99 -22.99
C ASP A 136 -8.83 6.52 -24.42
N THR A 137 -8.26 5.40 -24.87
CA THR A 137 -8.43 4.85 -26.22
C THR A 137 -9.68 3.96 -26.40
N THR A 138 -10.32 3.52 -25.31
CA THR A 138 -11.54 2.68 -25.36
C THR A 138 -12.77 3.37 -24.78
N ALA A 139 -12.76 4.71 -24.77
CA ALA A 139 -13.85 5.59 -24.34
C ALA A 139 -15.16 5.38 -25.13
N THR A 140 -15.78 4.22 -24.95
CA THR A 140 -17.22 4.07 -24.94
C THR A 140 -17.69 4.67 -23.62
N ARG A 141 -17.80 6.00 -23.59
CA ARG A 141 -18.50 6.84 -22.60
C ARG A 141 -18.74 6.12 -21.25
N VAL A 142 -17.69 5.94 -20.47
CA VAL A 142 -17.89 5.90 -19.02
C VAL A 142 -17.83 7.35 -18.59
N ASP A 143 -18.95 7.83 -18.05
CA ASP A 143 -19.10 9.19 -17.60
C ASP A 143 -17.97 9.52 -16.60
N PRO A 144 -17.15 10.55 -16.84
CA PRO A 144 -16.11 11.00 -15.92
C PRO A 144 -16.64 11.27 -14.50
N THR A 145 -17.96 11.45 -14.35
CA THR A 145 -18.63 11.70 -13.07
C THR A 145 -19.09 10.46 -12.29
N SER A 146 -18.81 9.23 -12.74
CA SER A 146 -19.42 8.00 -12.21
C SER A 146 -18.49 7.17 -11.29
N GLY A 147 -18.29 7.60 -10.04
CA GLY A 147 -17.77 6.76 -8.93
C GLY A 147 -16.32 6.26 -9.02
N MET A 148 -15.71 6.33 -10.20
CA MET A 148 -14.35 5.87 -10.47
C MET A 148 -13.30 6.84 -9.91
N GLU A 149 -13.49 8.15 -10.08
CA GLU A 149 -12.65 9.17 -9.46
C GLU A 149 -12.73 9.12 -7.93
N GLU A 150 -13.93 8.85 -7.40
CA GLU A 150 -14.15 8.70 -5.96
C GLU A 150 -13.42 7.47 -5.42
N GLY A 151 -13.50 6.33 -6.11
CA GLY A 151 -12.76 5.11 -5.76
C GLY A 151 -11.25 5.31 -5.77
N LEU A 152 -10.69 5.94 -6.82
CA LEU A 152 -9.25 6.24 -6.88
C LEU A 152 -8.82 7.21 -5.77
N ASN A 153 -9.63 8.22 -5.47
CA ASN A 153 -9.38 9.15 -4.38
C ASN A 153 -9.35 8.42 -3.02
N VAL A 154 -10.28 7.49 -2.80
CA VAL A 154 -10.31 6.66 -1.59
C VAL A 154 -9.08 5.76 -1.51
N ILE A 155 -8.63 5.17 -2.63
CA ILE A 155 -7.38 4.40 -2.67
C ILE A 155 -6.19 5.27 -2.29
N ALA A 156 -6.08 6.48 -2.83
CA ALA A 156 -5.02 7.42 -2.48
C ALA A 156 -5.03 7.81 -1.00
N ARG A 157 -6.21 8.01 -0.40
CA ARG A 157 -6.36 8.23 1.05
C ARG A 157 -5.93 7.02 1.88
N CYS A 158 -6.30 5.81 1.46
CA CYS A 158 -5.87 4.58 2.12
C CYS A 158 -4.34 4.43 2.07
N VAL A 159 -3.73 4.69 0.91
CA VAL A 159 -2.27 4.67 0.74
C VAL A 159 -1.60 5.70 1.64
N ASP A 160 -2.13 6.93 1.71
CA ASP A 160 -1.63 7.95 2.65
C ASP A 160 -1.74 7.48 4.11
N ALA A 161 -2.88 6.91 4.50
CA ALA A 161 -3.09 6.41 5.86
C ALA A 161 -2.12 5.26 6.19
N ILE A 162 -1.86 4.35 5.24
CA ILE A 162 -0.85 3.28 5.38
C ILE A 162 0.55 3.90 5.57
N ASN A 163 0.93 4.87 4.75
CA ASN A 163 2.23 5.55 4.83
C ASN A 163 2.41 6.23 6.20
N ARG A 164 1.42 7.00 6.64
CA ARG A 164 1.42 7.69 7.94
C ARG A 164 1.47 6.71 9.11
N ALA A 165 0.71 5.62 9.03
CA ALA A 165 0.68 4.59 10.06
C ALA A 165 2.03 3.88 10.19
N TYR A 166 2.64 3.52 9.07
CA TYR A 166 3.97 2.90 9.04
C TYR A 166 5.04 3.86 9.59
N ALA A 167 5.10 5.10 9.09
CA ALA A 167 6.05 6.10 9.56
C ALA A 167 5.89 6.39 11.06
N SER A 168 4.65 6.42 11.57
CA SER A 168 4.37 6.59 12.99
C SER A 168 4.89 5.41 13.84
N ALA A 169 4.71 4.17 13.38
CA ALA A 169 5.25 2.99 14.07
C ALA A 169 6.78 2.97 14.07
N GLU A 170 7.39 3.30 12.93
CA GLU A 170 8.85 3.34 12.78
C GLU A 170 9.47 4.40 13.72
N GLN A 171 8.91 5.61 13.73
CA GLN A 171 9.36 6.69 14.62
C GLN A 171 9.19 6.36 16.11
N ALA A 172 8.14 5.60 16.46
CA ALA A 172 7.92 5.15 17.83
C ALA A 172 8.83 3.99 18.26
N GLY A 173 9.53 3.36 17.32
CA GLY A 173 10.37 2.19 17.58
C GLY A 173 9.54 0.96 17.98
N ASP A 174 8.35 0.80 17.40
CA ASP A 174 7.48 -0.33 17.70
C ASP A 174 8.21 -1.65 17.39
N ALA A 175 8.22 -2.57 18.36
CA ALA A 175 8.87 -3.87 18.19
C ALA A 175 8.18 -4.72 17.11
N ASN A 176 8.97 -5.49 16.36
CA ASN A 176 8.50 -6.42 15.34
C ASN A 176 7.61 -5.76 14.27
N LEU A 177 7.98 -4.55 13.83
CA LEU A 177 7.32 -3.86 12.72
C LEU A 177 7.48 -4.67 11.42
N ALA A 178 6.37 -4.97 10.77
CA ALA A 178 6.32 -5.69 9.51
C ALA A 178 6.75 -4.80 8.35
N GLY A 179 7.44 -5.37 7.36
CA GLY A 179 7.69 -4.67 6.11
C GLY A 179 6.43 -4.49 5.29
N VAL A 180 6.03 -3.26 4.99
CA VAL A 180 4.82 -2.99 4.21
C VAL A 180 5.17 -2.62 2.78
N SER A 181 4.54 -3.32 1.83
CA SER A 181 4.51 -2.95 0.41
C SER A 181 3.07 -2.95 -0.09
N VAL A 182 2.76 -2.05 -1.03
CA VAL A 182 1.44 -1.87 -1.62
C VAL A 182 1.50 -2.11 -3.12
N VAL A 183 0.52 -2.84 -3.68
CA VAL A 183 0.39 -3.09 -5.12
C VAL A 183 -0.99 -2.69 -5.60
N LEU A 184 -1.05 -1.93 -6.69
CA LEU A 184 -2.26 -1.58 -7.43
C LEU A 184 -2.42 -2.49 -8.65
N GLU A 185 -3.37 -3.44 -8.62
CA GLU A 185 -3.64 -4.34 -9.75
C GLU A 185 -4.64 -3.74 -10.74
N GLY A 186 -4.45 -4.05 -12.02
CA GLY A 186 -5.30 -3.59 -13.11
C GLY A 186 -4.99 -2.15 -13.56
N PHE A 187 -3.91 -1.56 -13.05
CA PHE A 187 -3.35 -0.32 -13.56
C PHE A 187 -2.54 -0.63 -14.83
N GLY A 188 -3.06 -0.20 -15.99
CA GLY A 188 -2.46 -0.49 -17.30
C GLY A 188 -1.06 0.11 -17.50
N ARG A 189 -0.32 -0.40 -18.49
CA ARG A 189 1.08 -0.01 -18.83
C ARG A 189 1.26 1.44 -19.29
N SER A 190 0.19 2.22 -19.43
CA SER A 190 0.20 3.65 -19.77
C SER A 190 -0.23 4.51 -18.58
N GLY A 191 0.74 5.14 -17.91
CA GLY A 191 0.60 6.59 -17.74
C GLY A 191 0.27 7.20 -16.37
N LEU A 192 0.40 6.52 -15.24
CA LEU A 192 0.37 7.22 -13.94
C LEU A 192 1.69 7.03 -13.18
N PRO A 193 2.67 7.94 -13.38
CA PRO A 193 3.87 7.97 -12.56
C PRO A 193 3.54 8.24 -11.08
N ASN A 194 2.36 8.83 -10.80
CA ASN A 194 1.88 9.04 -9.45
C ASN A 194 0.41 8.64 -9.24
N LEU A 195 0.11 8.19 -8.03
CA LEU A 195 -1.23 8.09 -7.48
C LEU A 195 -1.58 9.41 -6.80
N GLN A 196 -2.66 10.06 -7.22
CA GLN A 196 -3.11 11.34 -6.65
C GLN A 196 -4.45 11.18 -5.94
N GLY A 197 -4.62 11.94 -4.87
CA GLY A 197 -5.90 12.08 -4.19
C GLY A 197 -5.92 13.32 -3.30
N ALA A 198 -7.02 13.48 -2.59
CA ALA A 198 -7.22 14.56 -1.65
C ALA A 198 -8.09 14.07 -0.48
N TRP A 199 -7.59 14.31 0.73
CA TRP A 199 -8.42 14.57 1.91
C TRP A 199 -9.20 15.88 1.65
N SER A 200 -10.35 16.17 2.30
CA SER A 200 -11.29 17.25 1.87
C SER A 200 -10.61 18.53 1.39
N HIS A 201 -11.20 19.13 0.35
CA HIS A 201 -10.97 20.42 -0.32
C HIS A 201 -9.58 21.10 -0.36
N ALA A 202 -8.50 20.57 0.21
CA ALA A 202 -7.19 21.23 0.24
C ALA A 202 -5.99 20.31 0.44
N GLN A 203 -6.09 19.23 1.24
CA GLN A 203 -4.92 18.38 1.49
C GLN A 203 -4.77 17.32 0.40
N ARG A 204 -3.98 17.67 -0.62
CA ARG A 204 -3.61 16.78 -1.72
C ARG A 204 -2.49 15.83 -1.30
N VAL A 205 -2.60 14.59 -1.73
CA VAL A 205 -1.58 13.54 -1.57
C VAL A 205 -1.17 13.04 -2.95
N SER A 206 0.12 12.72 -3.09
CA SER A 206 0.72 12.27 -4.34
C SER A 206 1.82 11.26 -4.00
N PHE A 207 1.77 10.08 -4.61
CA PHE A 207 2.73 9.02 -4.39
C PHE A 207 3.28 8.51 -5.70
N ASP A 208 4.59 8.44 -5.85
CA ASP A 208 5.20 7.83 -7.02
C ASP A 208 4.96 6.31 -7.02
N VAL A 209 4.63 5.76 -8.18
CA VAL A 209 4.25 4.34 -8.33
C VAL A 209 5.18 3.65 -9.31
N GLN A 210 5.80 2.55 -8.90
CA GLN A 210 6.76 1.80 -9.73
C GLN A 210 6.14 0.51 -10.30
N PRO A 211 6.59 0.01 -11.46
CA PRO A 211 6.15 -1.30 -11.96
C PRO A 211 6.52 -2.42 -10.97
N PHE A 212 5.58 -3.33 -10.68
CA PHE A 212 5.85 -4.49 -9.81
C PHE A 212 6.84 -5.49 -10.43
N THR A 213 7.00 -5.51 -11.75
CA THR A 213 7.99 -6.35 -12.44
C THR A 213 9.42 -5.95 -12.10
N ASP A 214 9.66 -4.69 -11.74
CA ASP A 214 10.97 -4.22 -11.30
C ASP A 214 11.26 -4.62 -9.83
N ALA A 215 10.27 -5.22 -9.15
CA ALA A 215 10.38 -5.73 -7.79
C ALA A 215 10.66 -7.25 -7.71
N LEU A 216 10.56 -7.99 -8.82
CA LEU A 216 10.79 -9.43 -8.86
C LEU A 216 12.25 -9.75 -9.16
N PRO A 217 12.91 -10.67 -8.41
CA PRO A 217 14.23 -11.15 -8.77
C PRO A 217 14.16 -11.92 -10.10
N THR A 218 14.99 -11.54 -11.07
CA THR A 218 15.23 -12.29 -12.32
C THR A 218 16.02 -13.56 -12.07
#